data_AF-A0A5R2MVB7-F1
#
_entry.id   AF-A0A5R2MVB7-F1
#
_cell.length_a   1.000
_cell.length_b   1.000
_cell.length_c   1.000
_cell.angle_alpha   90.00
_cell.angle_beta   90.00
_cell.angle_gamma   90.00
#
_symmetry.space_group_name_H-M   'P 1'
#
loop_
_entity.id
_entity.type
_entity.pdbx_description
1 polymer ?
#
loop_
_entity_poly.entity_id
_entity_poly.type
_entity_poly.pdbx_seq_one_letter_code
_entity_poly.pdbx_strand_id
1 'polypeptide(L)'
;AISAVDIALWDILGKSLGQPVWRLLGGRKVDRMQAYASGGWASADAIGEQLKSYIARGGFKALKMRVGAMDGAAHISAARVRAARQALGPDVDLMVDAHGTYTVAE
;
A
#
# COMPACT_ATOMS: atom_id res chain seq x y z
N ALA A 1 17.63 -12.59 -7.47
CA ALA A 1 17.87 -13.56 -8.57
C ALA A 1 16.87 -14.71 -8.54
N ILE A 2 16.78 -15.48 -7.45
CA ILE A 2 15.92 -16.69 -7.36
C ILE A 2 14.45 -16.41 -7.65
N SER A 3 13.84 -15.38 -7.05
CA SER A 3 12.40 -15.10 -7.21
C SER A 3 11.96 -14.86 -8.65
N ALA A 4 12.82 -14.27 -9.49
CA ALA A 4 12.48 -14.04 -10.89
C ALA A 4 12.39 -15.36 -11.68
N VAL A 5 13.31 -16.29 -11.39
CA VAL A 5 13.30 -17.63 -11.99
C VAL A 5 12.09 -18.41 -11.49
N ASP A 6 11.80 -18.38 -10.18
CA ASP A 6 10.65 -19.07 -9.60
C ASP A 6 9.32 -18.60 -10.20
N ILE A 7 9.10 -17.29 -10.32
CA ILE A 7 7.90 -16.72 -10.96
C ILE A 7 7.79 -17.19 -12.42
N ALA A 8 8.91 -17.23 -13.16
CA ALA A 8 8.91 -17.71 -14.54
C ALA A 8 8.57 -19.20 -14.65
N LEU A 9 9.05 -20.04 -13.73
CA LEU A 9 8.70 -21.46 -13.69
C LEU A 9 7.21 -21.67 -13.42
N TRP A 10 6.62 -20.89 -12.50
CA TRP A 10 5.17 -20.91 -12.26
C TRP A 10 4.35 -20.46 -13.46
N ASP A 11 4.79 -19.42 -14.17
CA ASP A 11 4.15 -18.96 -15.41
C ASP A 11 4.22 -20.02 -16.52
N ILE A 12 5.37 -20.66 -16.71
CA ILE A 12 5.55 -21.77 -17.67
C ILE A 12 4.62 -22.94 -17.33
N LEU A 13 4.54 -23.33 -16.06
CA LEU A 13 3.65 -24.40 -15.61
C LEU A 13 2.17 -24.06 -15.84
N GLY A 14 1.76 -22.81 -15.56
CA GLY A 14 0.42 -22.32 -15.85
C GLY A 14 0.09 -22.42 -17.33
N LYS A 15 0.99 -21.95 -18.20
CA LYS A 15 0.84 -21.99 -19.66
C LYS A 15 0.81 -23.42 -20.21
N SER A 16 1.66 -24.32 -19.73
CA SER A 16 1.69 -25.71 -20.21
C SER A 16 0.42 -26.50 -19.86
N LEU A 17 -0.24 -26.14 -18.76
CA LEU A 17 -1.49 -26.74 -18.31
C LEU A 17 -2.74 -25.97 -18.77
N GLY A 18 -2.58 -24.83 -19.45
CA GLY A 18 -3.69 -23.95 -19.84
C GLY A 18 -4.47 -23.40 -18.64
N GLN A 19 -3.82 -23.22 -17.49
CA GLN A 19 -4.44 -22.74 -16.25
C GLN A 19 -3.81 -21.43 -15.75
N PRO A 20 -4.59 -20.52 -15.16
CA PRO A 20 -4.02 -19.39 -14.46
C PRO A 20 -3.32 -19.85 -13.17
N VAL A 21 -2.20 -19.21 -12.82
CA VAL A 21 -1.36 -19.59 -11.65
C VAL A 21 -2.15 -19.66 -10.34
N TRP A 22 -3.09 -18.73 -10.10
CA TRP A 22 -3.91 -18.77 -8.87
C TRP A 22 -4.75 -20.04 -8.72
N ARG A 23 -5.09 -20.73 -9.81
CA ARG A 23 -5.80 -22.02 -9.75
C ARG A 23 -4.85 -23.13 -9.29
N LEU A 24 -3.61 -23.11 -9.77
CA LEU A 24 -2.57 -24.05 -9.34
C LEU A 24 -2.21 -23.87 -7.86
N LEU A 25 -2.29 -22.65 -7.34
CA LEU A 25 -2.05 -22.30 -5.93
C LEU A 25 -3.24 -22.61 -4.99
N GLY A 26 -4.24 -23.36 -5.44
CA GLY A 26 -5.38 -23.79 -4.61
C GLY A 26 -6.70 -23.10 -4.91
N GLY A 27 -6.81 -22.34 -6.01
CA GLY A 27 -8.08 -21.82 -6.49
C GLY A 27 -8.54 -20.52 -5.81
N ARG A 28 -9.74 -20.08 -6.20
CA ARG A 28 -10.33 -18.82 -5.74
C ARG A 28 -10.86 -18.97 -4.31
N LYS A 29 -10.41 -18.09 -3.41
CA LYS A 29 -10.92 -18.01 -2.01
C LYS A 29 -11.88 -16.85 -1.76
N VAL A 30 -11.82 -15.82 -2.60
CA VAL A 30 -12.67 -14.62 -2.52
C VAL A 30 -13.03 -14.16 -3.93
N ASP A 31 -14.20 -13.54 -4.10
CA ASP A 31 -14.64 -13.08 -5.41
C ASP A 31 -13.85 -11.89 -5.95
N ARG A 32 -13.40 -11.02 -5.05
CA ARG A 32 -12.59 -9.86 -5.36
C ARG A 32 -11.59 -9.60 -4.23
N MET A 33 -10.33 -9.42 -4.59
CA MET A 33 -9.30 -9.01 -3.65
C MET A 33 -9.38 -7.50 -3.42
N GLN A 34 -9.37 -7.07 -2.16
CA GLN A 34 -9.30 -5.65 -1.82
C GLN A 34 -7.90 -5.12 -2.12
N ALA A 35 -7.83 -4.03 -2.87
CA ALA A 35 -6.60 -3.28 -3.09
C ALA A 35 -6.51 -2.09 -2.14
N TYR A 36 -5.29 -1.67 -1.82
CA TYR A 36 -5.00 -0.40 -1.16
C TYR A 36 -4.24 0.51 -2.11
N ALA A 37 -4.45 1.83 -2.01
CA ALA A 37 -3.65 2.81 -2.75
C ALA A 37 -2.39 3.15 -1.94
N SER A 38 -1.23 3.10 -2.59
CA SER A 38 0.05 3.45 -1.96
C SER A 38 0.49 4.83 -2.43
N GLY A 39 0.67 5.76 -1.50
CA GLY A 39 1.22 7.07 -1.80
C GLY A 39 1.53 7.94 -0.60
N GLY A 40 0.95 9.15 -0.55
CA GLY A 40 1.05 10.04 0.61
C GLY A 40 2.41 10.71 0.77
N TRP A 41 2.81 11.53 -0.20
CA TRP A 41 4.05 12.32 -0.19
C TRP A 41 3.83 13.80 0.12
N ALA A 42 2.59 14.27 0.07
CA ALA A 42 2.27 15.67 0.31
C ALA A 42 2.51 16.08 1.77
N SER A 43 2.75 17.37 2.00
CA SER A 43 2.87 18.00 3.31
C SER A 43 1.57 17.87 4.13
N ALA A 44 1.63 18.16 5.44
CA ALA A 44 0.50 17.94 6.35
C ALA A 44 -0.77 18.72 5.97
N ASP A 45 -0.64 19.87 5.34
CA ASP A 45 -1.74 20.70 4.83
C ASP A 45 -2.39 20.13 3.56
N ALA A 46 -1.64 19.38 2.75
CA ALA A 46 -2.10 18.85 1.46
C ALA A 46 -2.33 17.32 1.44
N ILE A 47 -1.90 16.60 2.48
CA ILE A 47 -1.98 15.13 2.54
C ILE A 47 -3.41 14.62 2.48
N GLY A 48 -4.36 15.33 3.10
CA GLY A 48 -5.77 14.96 3.07
C GLY A 48 -6.33 14.94 1.65
N GLU A 49 -6.10 16.00 0.88
CA GLU A 49 -6.53 16.12 -0.51
C GLU A 49 -5.88 15.07 -1.41
N GLN A 50 -4.57 14.83 -1.24
CA GLN A 50 -3.87 13.80 -1.98
C GLN A 50 -4.50 12.42 -1.75
N LEU A 51 -4.72 12.03 -0.49
CA LEU A 51 -5.25 10.71 -0.15
C LEU A 51 -6.72 10.54 -0.55
N LYS A 52 -7.55 11.57 -0.39
CA LYS A 52 -8.93 11.59 -0.89
C LYS A 52 -8.99 11.43 -2.41
N SER A 53 -8.02 11.95 -3.14
CA SER A 53 -7.97 11.80 -4.60
C SER A 53 -7.88 10.33 -5.04
N TYR A 54 -7.22 9.47 -4.26
CA TYR A 54 -7.17 8.03 -4.54
C TYR A 54 -8.53 7.37 -4.31
N ILE A 55 -9.24 7.74 -3.26
CA ILE A 55 -10.61 7.27 -3.02
C ILE A 55 -11.51 7.71 -4.18
N ALA A 56 -11.48 8.99 -4.55
CA ALA A 56 -12.33 9.55 -5.59
C ALA A 56 -12.07 8.92 -6.98
N ARG A 57 -10.81 8.66 -7.33
CA ARG A 57 -10.44 8.11 -8.65
C ARG A 57 -10.52 6.60 -8.73
N GLY A 58 -10.21 5.89 -7.64
CA GLY A 58 -10.04 4.44 -7.64
C GLY A 58 -10.98 3.67 -6.74
N GLY A 59 -11.82 4.35 -5.94
CA GLY A 59 -12.73 3.71 -4.99
C GLY A 59 -12.01 2.94 -3.88
N PHE A 60 -10.76 3.30 -3.56
CA PHE A 60 -9.98 2.62 -2.54
C PHE A 60 -10.59 2.84 -1.15
N LYS A 61 -10.62 1.77 -0.36
CA LYS A 61 -11.05 1.79 1.05
C LYS A 61 -9.88 1.72 2.04
N ALA A 62 -8.67 1.52 1.51
CA ALA A 62 -7.44 1.41 2.27
C ALA A 62 -6.32 2.18 1.56
N LEU A 63 -5.48 2.85 2.35
CA LEU A 63 -4.41 3.73 1.88
C LEU A 63 -3.15 3.49 2.69
N LYS A 64 -1.98 3.45 2.03
CA LYS A 64 -0.68 3.46 2.69
C LYS A 64 0.04 4.77 2.39
N MET A 65 0.40 5.53 3.42
CA MET A 65 1.21 6.73 3.25
C MET A 65 2.67 6.50 3.67
N ARG A 66 3.58 7.20 3.00
CA ARG A 66 5.00 7.18 3.35
C ARG A 66 5.31 8.17 4.48
N VAL A 67 6.11 7.69 5.44
CA VAL A 67 6.70 8.47 6.54
C VAL A 67 8.20 8.19 6.58
N GLY A 68 8.94 8.79 7.52
CA GLY A 68 10.36 8.50 7.70
C GLY A 68 11.27 9.69 7.40
N ALA A 69 12.51 9.39 7.02
CA ALA A 69 13.57 10.39 6.78
C ALA A 69 13.20 11.50 5.80
N MET A 70 12.23 11.30 4.89
CA MET A 70 11.75 12.35 3.99
C MET A 70 11.03 13.50 4.69
N ASP A 71 10.51 13.26 5.89
CA ASP A 71 9.86 14.26 6.71
C ASP A 71 10.84 14.92 7.71
N GLY A 72 12.08 14.44 7.78
CA GLY A 72 13.02 14.80 8.84
C GLY A 72 12.64 14.13 10.17
N ALA A 73 12.32 14.94 11.18
CA ALA A 73 12.06 14.44 12.53
C ALA A 73 10.74 13.65 12.63
N ALA A 74 10.71 12.60 13.45
CA ALA A 74 9.56 11.70 13.61
C ALA A 74 8.24 12.43 13.96
N HIS A 75 8.30 13.51 14.73
CA HIS A 75 7.11 14.30 15.09
C HIS A 75 6.46 15.00 13.87
N ILE A 76 7.23 15.28 12.81
CA ILE A 76 6.72 15.86 11.55
C ILE A 76 5.92 14.80 10.80
N SER A 77 6.44 13.57 10.68
CA SER A 77 5.68 12.45 10.15
C SER A 77 4.41 12.19 10.96
N ALA A 78 4.49 12.22 12.30
CA ALA A 78 3.31 12.06 13.16
C ALA A 78 2.26 13.16 12.91
N ALA A 79 2.67 14.41 12.68
CA ALA A 79 1.76 15.49 12.31
C ALA A 79 1.08 15.24 10.95
N ARG A 80 1.83 14.77 9.93
CA ARG A 80 1.26 14.38 8.63
C ARG A 80 0.26 13.24 8.76
N VAL A 81 0.57 12.21 9.55
CA VAL A 81 -0.32 11.07 9.80
C VAL A 81 -1.60 11.52 10.51
N ARG A 82 -1.51 12.42 11.50
CA ARG A 82 -2.70 12.99 12.16
C ARG A 82 -3.58 13.76 11.17
N ALA A 83 -2.98 14.60 10.33
CA ALA A 83 -3.72 15.36 9.31
C ALA A 83 -4.39 14.43 8.29
N ALA A 84 -3.69 13.39 7.83
CA ALA A 84 -4.25 12.35 6.97
C ALA A 84 -5.44 11.66 7.64
N ARG A 85 -5.32 11.29 8.93
CA ARG A 85 -6.40 10.63 9.64
C ARG A 85 -7.62 11.52 9.85
N GLN A 86 -7.42 12.78 10.21
CA GLN A 86 -8.50 13.76 10.32
C GLN A 86 -9.24 13.93 8.99
N ALA A 87 -8.51 14.00 7.87
CA ALA A 87 -9.11 14.19 6.56
C ALA A 87 -9.89 12.96 6.06
N LEU A 88 -9.41 11.75 6.37
CA LEU A 88 -9.97 10.49 5.87
C LEU A 88 -11.12 9.94 6.72
N GLY A 89 -11.20 10.35 8.00
CA GLY A 89 -12.15 9.79 8.94
C GLY A 89 -11.78 8.37 9.39
N PRO A 90 -12.62 7.74 10.24
CA PRO A 90 -12.32 6.44 10.86
C PRO A 90 -12.52 5.25 9.91
N ASP A 91 -13.37 5.36 8.88
CA ASP A 91 -13.83 4.23 8.07
C ASP A 91 -12.86 3.80 6.96
N VAL A 92 -11.80 4.59 6.73
CA VAL A 92 -10.80 4.30 5.70
C VAL A 92 -9.55 3.75 6.38
N ASP A 93 -9.11 2.55 6.01
CA ASP A 93 -7.89 1.96 6.57
C ASP A 93 -6.67 2.81 6.16
N LEU A 94 -5.84 3.16 7.14
CA LEU A 94 -4.62 3.94 6.92
C LEU A 94 -3.41 3.20 7.49
N MET A 95 -2.49 2.87 6.60
CA MET A 95 -1.19 2.30 6.92
C MET A 95 -0.09 3.35 6.77
N VAL A 96 1.00 3.19 7.51
CA VAL A 96 2.19 4.03 7.43
C VAL A 96 3.41 3.17 7.10
N ASP A 97 4.28 3.67 6.22
CA ASP A 97 5.50 2.97 5.82
C ASP A 97 6.73 3.86 5.97
N ALA A 98 7.52 3.56 7.00
CA ALA A 98 8.77 4.25 7.31
C ALA A 98 9.95 3.78 6.47
N HIS A 99 9.80 2.73 5.65
CA HIS A 99 10.85 2.18 4.79
C HIS A 99 12.18 1.90 5.50
N GLY A 100 12.14 1.51 6.78
CA GLY A 100 13.34 1.24 7.58
C GLY A 100 14.23 2.47 7.82
N THR A 101 13.68 3.67 7.72
CA THR A 101 14.45 4.93 7.87
C THR A 101 14.50 5.48 9.30
N TYR A 102 13.74 4.89 10.22
CA TYR A 102 13.82 5.21 11.65
C TYR A 102 14.71 4.21 12.38
N THR A 103 15.40 4.72 13.40
CA THR A 103 15.97 3.92 14.47
C THR A 103 14.87 3.45 15.42
N VAL A 104 15.22 2.59 16.39
CA VAL A 104 14.28 2.14 17.43
C VAL A 104 13.84 3.29 18.36
N ALA A 105 14.67 4.33 18.51
CA ALA A 105 14.38 5.46 19.39
C ALA A 105 13.44 6.50 18.75
N GLU A 106 13.31 6.48 17.43
CA GLU A 106 12.46 7.38 16.63
C GLU A 106 11.10 6.74 16.36
#